data_AF-A0A068TQ73-F1
#
_entry.id   AF-A0A068TQ73-F1
#
_cell.length_a   1.000
_cell.length_b   1.000
_cell.length_c   1.000
_cell.angle_alpha   90.00
_cell.angle_beta   90.00
_cell.angle_gamma   90.00
#
_symmetry.space_group_name_H-M   'P 1'
#
loop_
_entity.id
_entity.type
_entity.pdbx_description
1 polymer ?
#
loop_
_entity_poly.entity_id
_entity_poly.type
_entity_poly.pdbx_seq_one_letter_code
_entity_poly.pdbx_strand_id
1 'polypeptide(L)'
;MYRGIPLGRGTVPGFYQPAHSVRQVQTTIAVDRVNLLQTDAADLLRDATVNDRVELRVLGDVGAKIRILGFTSPGVQVSVDCAIVISPRKQALTYKQCGFDGLSV
;
A
#
# COMPACT_ATOMS: atom_id res chain seq x y z
N MET A 1 -1.03 5.12 -5.05
CA MET A 1 -1.71 6.36 -5.47
C MET A 1 -0.68 7.44 -5.71
N TYR A 2 -0.89 8.27 -6.71
CA TYR A 2 -0.09 9.47 -6.98
C TYR A 2 -1.04 10.67 -6.96
N ARG A 3 -0.80 11.63 -6.07
CA ARG A 3 -1.67 12.82 -5.88
C ARG A 3 -3.17 12.51 -5.79
N GLY A 4 -3.54 11.42 -5.10
CA GLY A 4 -4.94 11.00 -4.97
C GLY A 4 -5.49 10.17 -6.13
N ILE A 5 -4.68 9.88 -7.16
CA ILE A 5 -5.08 9.04 -8.30
C ILE A 5 -4.63 7.59 -8.05
N PRO A 6 -5.54 6.60 -8.11
CA PRO A 6 -5.19 5.19 -7.94
C PRO A 6 -4.41 4.66 -9.15
N LEU A 7 -3.11 4.48 -9.00
CA LEU A 7 -2.25 3.96 -10.09
C LEU A 7 -2.27 2.44 -10.24
N GLY A 8 -2.72 1.72 -9.22
CA GLY A 8 -2.57 0.28 -9.16
C GLY A 8 -3.30 -0.29 -7.96
N ARG A 9 -3.44 -1.60 -7.95
CA ARG A 9 -4.12 -2.34 -6.89
C ARG A 9 -3.35 -3.62 -6.57
N GLY A 10 -3.31 -3.96 -5.29
CA GLY A 10 -2.90 -5.26 -4.78
C GLY A 10 -4.01 -5.87 -3.95
N THR A 11 -3.95 -7.17 -3.70
CA THR A 11 -4.88 -7.86 -2.79
C THR A 11 -4.06 -8.56 -1.72
N VAL A 12 -4.38 -8.31 -0.45
CA VAL A 12 -3.72 -8.98 0.66
C VAL A 12 -4.13 -10.46 0.64
N PRO A 13 -3.19 -11.41 0.54
CA PRO A 13 -3.55 -12.82 0.52
C PRO A 13 -4.11 -13.25 1.87
N GLY A 14 -4.93 -14.30 1.86
CA GLY A 14 -5.39 -14.93 3.09
C GLY A 14 -4.19 -15.44 3.91
N PHE A 15 -4.22 -15.21 5.22
CA PHE A 15 -3.15 -15.60 6.12
C PHE A 15 -3.70 -16.20 7.41
N TYR A 16 -2.87 -17.02 8.06
CA TYR A 16 -3.11 -17.57 9.39
C TYR A 16 -1.87 -17.34 10.25
N GLN A 17 -2.05 -16.75 11.42
CA GLN A 17 -0.97 -16.48 12.36
C GLN A 17 -1.29 -17.15 13.71
N PRO A 18 -0.50 -18.14 14.14
CA PRO A 18 -0.61 -18.71 15.47
C PRO A 18 -0.44 -17.67 16.59
N ALA A 19 -0.96 -17.99 17.79
CA ALA A 19 -0.71 -17.19 18.98
C ALA A 19 0.79 -17.05 19.24
N HIS A 20 1.22 -15.85 19.68
CA HIS A 20 2.63 -15.53 19.98
C HIS A 20 3.61 -15.78 18.82
N SER A 21 3.15 -15.70 17.58
CA SER A 21 4.00 -15.82 16.39
C SER A 21 3.99 -14.53 15.57
N VAL A 22 4.97 -14.40 14.67
CA VAL A 22 5.03 -13.34 13.67
C VAL A 22 4.94 -13.99 12.29
N ARG A 23 4.07 -13.47 11.43
CA ARG A 23 3.95 -13.92 10.03
C ARG A 23 4.10 -12.75 9.09
N GLN A 24 5.04 -12.88 8.15
CA GLN A 24 5.17 -11.93 7.06
C GLN A 24 4.09 -12.20 6.00
N VAL A 25 3.28 -11.19 5.71
CA VAL A 25 2.29 -11.21 4.64
C VAL A 25 2.79 -10.29 3.54
N GLN A 26 3.01 -10.85 2.35
CA GLN A 26 3.49 -10.10 1.19
C GLN A 26 2.36 -9.94 0.18
N THR A 27 2.19 -8.73 -0.32
CA THR A 27 1.32 -8.45 -1.46
C THR A 27 2.12 -7.72 -2.53
N THR A 28 1.79 -8.01 -3.79
CA THR A 28 2.37 -7.32 -4.94
C THR A 28 1.33 -6.35 -5.48
N ILE A 29 1.69 -5.08 -5.57
CA ILE A 29 0.84 -4.04 -6.16
C ILE A 29 1.28 -3.89 -7.62
N ALA A 30 0.41 -4.32 -8.53
CA ALA A 30 0.62 -4.06 -9.94
C ALA A 30 0.14 -2.63 -10.25
N VAL A 31 1.01 -1.86 -10.90
CA VAL A 31 0.65 -0.58 -11.52
C VAL A 31 0.24 -0.90 -12.94
N ASP A 32 -1.06 -0.80 -13.21
CA ASP A 32 -1.57 -1.01 -14.57
C ASP A 32 -1.48 0.30 -15.35
N ARG A 33 -1.66 0.28 -16.67
CA ARG A 33 -1.72 1.48 -17.50
C ARG A 33 -2.95 2.31 -17.13
N VAL A 34 -2.81 3.12 -16.10
CA VAL A 34 -3.85 4.04 -15.65
C VAL A 34 -4.02 5.13 -16.69
N ASN A 35 -5.28 5.41 -17.05
CA ASN A 35 -5.68 6.63 -17.72
C ASN A 35 -5.51 7.79 -16.73
N LEU A 36 -4.25 8.23 -16.55
CA LEU A 36 -3.98 9.53 -15.95
C LEU A 36 -4.57 10.59 -16.86
N LEU A 37 -5.28 11.57 -16.28
CA LEU A 37 -5.62 12.79 -17.00
C LEU A 37 -4.31 13.40 -17.54
N GLN A 38 -4.33 13.97 -18.74
CA GLN A 38 -3.10 14.38 -19.45
C GLN A 38 -2.19 15.27 -18.61
N THR A 39 -2.76 16.11 -17.74
CA THR A 39 -2.03 16.98 -16.81
C THR A 39 -1.25 16.19 -15.76
N ASP A 40 -1.87 15.19 -15.15
CA ASP A 40 -1.24 14.38 -14.10
C ASP A 40 -0.21 13.40 -14.68
N ALA A 41 -0.42 12.95 -15.92
CA ALA A 41 0.57 12.17 -16.66
C ALA A 41 1.84 13.00 -16.95
N ALA A 42 1.67 14.26 -17.35
CA ALA A 42 2.79 15.17 -17.61
C ALA A 42 3.56 15.51 -16.32
N ASP A 43 2.87 15.74 -15.21
CA ASP A 43 3.48 15.96 -13.91
C ASP A 43 4.23 14.71 -13.42
N LEU A 44 3.64 13.53 -13.53
CA LEU A 44 4.31 12.28 -13.17
C LEU A 44 5.57 12.06 -14.01
N LEU A 45 5.51 12.34 -15.32
CA LEU A 45 6.67 12.25 -16.21
C LEU A 45 7.75 13.27 -15.83
N ARG A 46 7.39 14.51 -15.51
CA ARG A 46 8.35 15.53 -15.04
C ARG A 46 9.01 15.11 -13.73
N ASP A 47 8.22 14.67 -12.75
CA ASP A 47 8.69 14.19 -11.46
C ASP A 47 9.63 12.97 -11.63
N ALA A 48 9.30 12.08 -12.56
CA ALA A 48 10.10 10.90 -12.83
C ALA A 48 11.41 11.19 -13.59
N THR A 49 11.37 12.06 -14.62
CA THR A 49 12.49 12.27 -15.54
C THR A 49 13.42 13.41 -15.12
N VAL A 50 12.84 14.52 -14.65
CA VAL A 50 13.56 15.75 -14.29
C VAL A 50 13.94 15.73 -12.83
N ASN A 51 12.96 15.50 -11.95
CA ASN A 51 13.18 15.56 -10.50
C ASN A 51 13.78 14.26 -9.93
N ASP A 52 13.75 13.16 -10.70
CA ASP A 52 14.16 11.83 -10.27
C ASP A 52 13.55 11.43 -8.91
N ARG A 53 12.32 11.89 -8.68
CA ARG A 53 11.66 11.79 -7.38
C ARG A 53 10.16 11.73 -7.60
N VAL A 54 9.58 10.57 -7.32
CA VAL A 54 8.12 10.38 -7.41
C VAL A 54 7.60 9.99 -6.03
N GLU A 55 6.73 10.82 -5.48
CA GLU A 55 6.04 10.55 -4.23
C GLU A 55 4.75 9.76 -4.49
N LEU A 56 4.59 8.63 -3.79
CA LEU A 56 3.46 7.73 -3.92
C LEU A 56 2.89 7.43 -2.52
N ARG A 57 1.57 7.26 -2.45
CA ARG A 57 0.88 6.77 -1.26
C ARG A 57 0.33 5.38 -1.50
N VAL A 58 0.65 4.45 -0.62
CA VAL A 58 0.07 3.11 -0.59
C VAL A 58 -0.95 3.09 0.55
N LEU A 59 -2.23 3.03 0.16
CA LEU A 59 -3.35 2.93 1.08
C LEU A 59 -3.98 1.55 0.91
N GLY A 60 -4.47 0.97 1.99
CA GLY A 60 -5.25 -0.25 1.91
C GLY A 60 -5.70 -0.75 3.25
N ASP A 61 -6.73 -1.59 3.23
CA ASP A 61 -7.29 -2.17 4.42
C ASP A 61 -6.94 -3.65 4.53
N VAL A 62 -6.54 -4.06 5.72
CA VAL A 62 -6.26 -5.45 6.06
C VAL A 62 -7.35 -5.95 6.99
N GLY A 63 -8.20 -6.82 6.45
CA GLY A 63 -9.21 -7.53 7.23
C GLY A 63 -8.64 -8.76 7.92
N ALA A 64 -8.94 -8.95 9.20
CA ALA A 64 -8.57 -10.14 9.96
C ALA A 64 -9.70 -10.60 10.89
N LYS A 65 -9.64 -11.87 11.30
CA LYS A 65 -10.50 -12.42 12.35
C LYS A 65 -9.61 -13.11 13.38
N ILE A 66 -9.87 -12.86 14.65
CA ILE A 66 -9.15 -13.46 15.77
C ILE A 66 -9.90 -14.74 16.16
N ARG A 67 -9.18 -15.85 16.32
CA ARG A 67 -9.74 -17.13 16.77
C ARG A 67 -9.18 -17.50 18.14
N ILE A 68 -10.05 -17.68 19.13
CA ILE A 68 -9.68 -18.07 20.50
C ILE A 68 -10.58 -19.22 20.94
N LEU A 69 -10.00 -20.38 21.27
CA LEU A 69 -10.72 -21.53 21.84
C LEU A 69 -12.00 -21.93 21.08
N GLY A 70 -11.99 -21.82 19.74
CA GLY A 70 -13.14 -22.13 18.87
C GLY A 70 -14.09 -20.96 18.60
N PHE A 71 -13.96 -19.83 19.31
CA PHE A 71 -14.68 -18.60 19.01
C PHE A 71 -13.95 -17.78 17.95
N THR A 72 -14.69 -17.30 16.95
CA THR A 72 -14.18 -16.37 15.94
C THR A 72 -14.73 -14.98 16.22
N SER A 73 -13.85 -13.98 16.38
CA SER A 73 -14.24 -12.59 16.57
C SER A 73 -15.01 -12.04 15.36
N PRO A 74 -15.76 -10.93 15.52
CA PRO A 74 -16.09 -10.07 14.40
C PRO A 74 -14.85 -9.73 13.57
N GLY A 75 -15.05 -9.45 12.29
CA GLY A 75 -13.95 -9.05 11.42
C GLY A 75 -13.41 -7.70 11.85
N VAL A 76 -12.12 -7.64 12.17
CA VAL A 76 -11.42 -6.38 12.41
C VAL A 76 -10.79 -5.90 11.12
N GLN A 77 -10.80 -4.60 10.89
CA GLN A 77 -10.17 -3.96 9.74
C GLN A 77 -9.13 -2.97 10.24
N VAL A 78 -7.92 -3.09 9.70
CA VAL A 78 -6.80 -2.19 9.99
C VAL A 78 -6.47 -1.43 8.71
N SER A 79 -6.48 -0.11 8.76
CA SER A 79 -6.07 0.72 7.63
C SER A 79 -4.58 0.96 7.66
N VAL A 80 -3.92 0.72 6.52
CA VAL A 80 -2.50 0.95 6.30
C VAL A 80 -2.34 2.17 5.42
N ASP A 81 -1.48 3.09 5.85
CA ASP A 81 -1.10 4.26 5.07
C ASP A 81 0.42 4.40 5.03
N CYS A 82 0.99 4.21 3.85
CA CYS A 82 2.42 4.36 3.63
C CYS A 82 2.69 5.45 2.59
N ALA A 83 3.47 6.46 2.99
CA ALA A 83 4.11 7.38 2.06
C ALA A 83 5.47 6.80 1.63
N ILE A 84 5.67 6.67 0.32
CA ILE A 84 6.94 6.22 -0.27
C ILE A 84 7.43 7.21 -1.31
N VAL A 85 8.74 7.31 -1.46
CA VAL A 85 9.36 8.05 -2.54
C VAL A 85 10.31 7.14 -3.28
N ILE A 86 10.21 7.14 -4.61
CA ILE A 86 11.10 6.38 -5.48
C ILE A 86 11.96 7.33 -6.32
N SER A 87 13.18 6.90 -6.62
CA SER A 87 14.05 7.49 -7.65
C SER A 87 14.03 6.58 -8.87
N PRO A 88 13.38 6.99 -9.98
CA PRO A 88 13.33 6.19 -11.20
C PRO A 88 14.71 5.91 -11.80
N ARG A 89 15.66 6.86 -11.73
CA ARG A 89 17.01 6.66 -12.26
C ARG A 89 17.78 5.61 -11.46
N LYS A 90 17.64 5.60 -10.13
CA LYS A 90 18.29 4.61 -9.26
C LYS A 90 17.51 3.30 -9.15
N GLN A 91 16.28 3.26 -9.67
CA GLN A 91 15.33 2.14 -9.52
C GLN A 91 15.18 1.70 -8.06
N ALA A 92 15.16 2.68 -7.15
CA ALA A 92 15.24 2.42 -5.72
C ALA A 92 14.23 3.26 -4.95
N LEU A 93 13.79 2.70 -3.82
CA LEU A 93 13.00 3.42 -2.83
C LEU A 93 13.96 4.30 -2.01
N THR A 94 13.75 5.61 -2.07
CA THR A 94 14.60 6.61 -1.40
C THR A 94 14.03 7.05 -0.06
N TYR A 95 12.73 6.86 0.15
CA TYR A 95 12.06 7.16 1.41
C TYR A 95 10.84 6.27 1.62
N LYS A 96 10.58 5.90 2.87
CA LYS A 96 9.38 5.17 3.30
C LYS A 96 9.01 5.58 4.71
N GLN A 97 7.76 5.99 4.89
CA GLN A 97 7.13 6.16 6.19
C GLN A 97 5.76 5.48 6.14
N CYS A 98 5.49 4.59 7.10
CA CYS A 98 4.25 3.85 7.18
C CYS A 98 3.60 4.07 8.54
N GLY A 99 2.30 4.32 8.52
CA GLY A 99 1.42 4.35 9.68
C GLY A 99 0.31 3.30 9.54
N PHE A 100 -0.28 2.98 10.68
CA PHE A 100 -1.50 2.20 10.78
C PHE A 100 -2.50 3.07 11.53
N ASP A 101 -3.66 3.31 10.94
CA ASP A 101 -4.72 4.11 11.55
C ASP A 101 -5.98 3.25 11.70
N GLY A 102 -6.64 3.39 12.85
CA GLY A 102 -7.95 2.81 13.12
C GLY A 102 -7.95 1.29 13.34
N LEU A 103 -8.53 0.87 14.46
CA LEU A 103 -9.12 -0.46 14.59
C LEU A 103 -10.64 -0.28 14.43
N SER A 104 -11.18 -0.65 13.28
CA SER A 104 -12.63 -0.73 13.10
C SER A 104 -13.09 -2.12 13.53
N VAL A 105 -14.06 -2.18 14.45
CA VAL A 105 -14.59 -3.41 15.07
C VAL A 105 -16.00 -3.70 14.58
#